data_AF-A0A7V8VS70-F1
#
_entry.id   AF-A0A7V8VS70-F1
#
_cell.length_a   1.000
_cell.length_b   1.000
_cell.length_c   1.000
_cell.angle_alpha   90.00
_cell.angle_beta   90.00
_cell.angle_gamma   90.00
#
_symmetry.space_group_name_H-M   'P 1'
#
loop_
_entity.id
_entity.type
_entity.pdbx_description
1 polymer ?
#
loop_
_entity_poly.entity_id
_entity_poly.type
_entity_poly.pdbx_seq_one_letter_code
_entity_poly.pdbx_strand_id
1 'polypeptide(L)'
;MTQSPRDSTPPPIPRPVLVAGVLLLLVGAFLLVLLRTGVAGGAPVFHGTAYEPPEPAPPFTLVGHTGRSASLSDYQGRPVLLFFGFVNCPDVCPLTLTRLDRTLETLGRR
;
A
#
# COMPACT_ATOMS: atom_id res chain seq x y z
N MET A 1 27.29 36.50 -65.26
CA MET A 1 27.75 36.49 -63.86
C MET A 1 26.88 37.48 -63.13
N THR A 2 25.76 37.06 -62.57
CA THR A 2 25.67 36.81 -61.13
C THR A 2 24.75 35.63 -60.82
N GLN A 3 25.16 34.92 -59.78
CA GLN A 3 24.65 33.66 -59.27
C GLN A 3 23.66 33.96 -58.13
N SER A 4 22.51 33.28 -58.12
CA SER A 4 21.67 32.86 -56.98
C SER A 4 21.74 33.63 -55.65
N PRO A 5 20.56 33.87 -55.04
CA PRO A 5 20.33 33.49 -53.66
C PRO A 5 19.33 32.33 -53.63
N ARG A 6 19.79 31.17 -53.14
CA ARG A 6 18.90 30.08 -52.72
C ARG A 6 18.04 30.63 -51.59
N ASP A 7 16.78 30.90 -51.90
CA ASP A 7 15.76 31.24 -50.91
C ASP A 7 15.51 29.98 -50.06
N SER A 8 16.17 29.92 -48.91
CA SER A 8 16.05 28.86 -47.92
C SER A 8 14.94 29.17 -46.93
N THR A 9 13.72 29.41 -47.45
CA THR A 9 12.53 29.49 -46.61
C THR A 9 12.07 28.06 -46.30
N PRO A 10 12.09 27.62 -45.02
CA PRO A 10 11.60 26.29 -44.67
C PRO A 10 10.10 26.20 -44.99
N PRO A 11 9.61 25.05 -45.51
CA PRO A 11 8.22 24.91 -45.92
C PRO A 11 7.27 25.18 -44.75
N PRO A 12 6.15 25.90 -44.97
CA PRO A 12 5.18 26.18 -43.92
C PRO A 12 4.56 24.86 -43.45
N ILE A 13 4.84 24.48 -42.21
CA ILE A 13 4.31 23.26 -41.61
C ILE A 13 2.79 23.40 -41.51
N PRO A 14 1.99 22.45 -42.02
CA PRO A 14 0.54 22.54 -41.96
C PRO A 14 0.09 22.57 -40.49
N ARG A 15 -0.79 23.51 -40.14
CA ARG A 15 -1.43 23.61 -38.82
C ARG A 15 -1.91 22.27 -38.21
N PRO A 16 -2.48 21.29 -38.97
CA PRO A 16 -2.86 19.99 -38.40
C PRO A 16 -1.65 19.15 -37.94
N VAL A 17 -0.47 19.32 -38.52
CA VAL A 17 0.77 18.62 -38.13
C VAL A 17 1.27 19.15 -36.78
N LEU A 18 1.11 20.45 -36.52
CA LEU A 18 1.44 21.06 -35.23
C LEU A 18 0.52 20.53 -34.12
N VAL A 19 -0.79 20.47 -34.37
CA VAL A 19 -1.79 19.99 -33.40
C VAL A 19 -1.59 18.50 -33.09
N ALA A 20 -1.34 17.67 -34.10
CA ALA A 20 -1.06 16.25 -33.92
C ALA A 20 0.22 16.01 -33.11
N GLY A 21 1.28 16.79 -33.38
CA GLY A 21 2.54 16.73 -32.62
C GLY A 21 2.38 17.12 -31.16
N VAL A 22 1.62 18.19 -30.88
CA VAL A 22 1.32 18.62 -29.51
C VAL A 22 0.48 17.57 -28.78
N LEU A 23 -0.54 16.99 -29.43
CA LEU A 23 -1.37 15.95 -28.82
C LEU A 23 -0.57 14.69 -28.49
N LEU A 24 0.32 14.25 -29.39
CA LEU A 24 1.23 13.13 -29.15
C LEU A 24 2.18 13.39 -27.98
N LEU A 25 2.73 14.60 -27.88
CA LEU A 25 3.57 15.00 -26.76
C LEU A 25 2.79 15.02 -25.44
N LEU A 26 1.55 15.52 -25.43
CA LEU A 26 0.71 15.54 -24.24
C LEU A 26 0.31 14.14 -23.79
N VAL A 27 -0.08 13.26 -24.72
CA VAL A 27 -0.40 11.86 -24.42
C VAL A 27 0.84 11.11 -23.94
N GLY A 28 1.99 11.32 -24.59
CA GLY A 28 3.27 10.73 -24.19
C GLY A 28 3.70 11.18 -22.80
N ALA A 29 3.62 12.48 -22.51
CA ALA A 29 3.93 13.05 -21.21
C ALA A 29 2.96 12.52 -20.12
N PHE A 30 1.66 12.46 -20.42
CA PHE A 30 0.66 11.93 -19.51
C PHE A 30 0.88 10.44 -19.21
N LEU A 31 1.18 9.64 -20.24
CA LEU A 31 1.51 8.22 -20.07
C LEU A 31 2.80 8.04 -19.25
N LEU A 32 3.82 8.86 -19.49
CA LEU A 32 5.06 8.88 -18.71
C LEU A 32 4.81 9.23 -17.24
N VAL A 33 3.94 10.19 -16.96
CA VAL A 33 3.54 10.56 -15.60
C VAL A 33 2.83 9.39 -14.93
N LEU A 34 1.85 8.75 -15.60
CA LEU A 34 1.14 7.59 -15.04
C LEU A 34 2.06 6.40 -14.76
N LEU A 35 3.04 6.15 -15.64
CA LEU A 35 4.05 5.11 -15.45
C LEU A 35 4.98 5.42 -14.27
N ARG A 36 5.34 6.70 -14.08
CA ARG A 36 6.26 7.16 -13.02
C ARG A 36 5.62 7.21 -11.64
N THR A 37 4.40 7.71 -11.55
CA THR A 37 3.71 7.82 -10.27
C THR A 37 3.22 6.47 -9.78
N GLY A 38 3.12 5.48 -10.68
CA GLY A 38 2.59 4.17 -10.37
C GLY A 38 1.16 4.31 -9.88
N VAL A 39 0.20 3.80 -10.64
CA VAL A 39 -1.08 3.37 -10.05
C VAL A 39 -0.82 2.09 -9.23
N ALA A 40 0.14 2.16 -8.32
CA ALA A 40 0.52 1.12 -7.39
C ALA A 40 0.52 1.80 -6.03
N GLY A 41 -0.53 1.54 -5.26
CA GLY A 41 -0.71 2.09 -3.92
C GLY A 41 0.58 1.97 -3.12
N GLY A 42 0.95 3.05 -2.43
CA GLY A 42 2.20 3.14 -1.67
C GLY A 42 2.44 1.91 -0.78
N ALA A 43 3.71 1.55 -0.62
CA ALA A 43 4.09 0.41 0.20
C ALA A 43 3.50 0.55 1.62
N PRO A 44 2.94 -0.52 2.21
CA PRO A 44 2.38 -0.46 3.55
C PRO A 44 3.48 -0.04 4.55
N VAL A 45 3.22 1.04 5.27
CA VAL A 45 4.11 1.49 6.36
C VAL A 45 3.77 0.70 7.62
N PHE A 46 4.78 0.13 8.26
CA PHE A 46 4.61 -0.55 9.53
C PHE A 46 4.38 0.46 10.65
N HIS A 47 3.21 0.40 11.28
CA HIS A 47 2.86 1.22 12.43
C HIS A 47 2.98 0.38 13.70
N GLY A 48 4.19 0.32 14.26
CA GLY A 48 4.46 -0.42 15.50
C GLY A 48 5.93 -0.38 15.90
N THR A 49 6.23 -1.05 17.00
CA THR A 49 7.60 -1.26 17.48
C THR A 49 7.98 -2.70 17.19
N ALA A 50 9.04 -2.90 16.41
CA ALA A 50 9.66 -4.22 16.28
C ALA A 50 10.65 -4.40 17.44
N TYR A 51 10.52 -5.50 18.18
CA TYR A 51 11.49 -5.88 19.20
C TYR A 51 12.67 -6.54 18.52
N GLU A 52 13.83 -5.87 18.57
CA GLU A 52 15.09 -6.39 18.02
C GLU A 52 16.19 -6.28 19.10
N PRO A 53 16.65 -7.40 19.68
CA PRO A 53 16.25 -8.77 19.37
C PRO A 53 14.82 -9.10 19.86
N PRO A 54 14.19 -10.17 19.34
CA PRO A 54 12.90 -10.63 19.83
C PRO A 54 12.97 -11.03 21.30
N GLU A 55 12.19 -10.36 22.13
CA GLU A 55 12.03 -10.73 23.54
C GLU A 55 10.88 -11.73 23.71
N PRO A 56 11.07 -12.83 24.45
CA PRO A 56 9.98 -13.76 24.76
C PRO A 56 8.85 -13.06 25.51
N ALA A 57 7.61 -13.28 25.08
CA ALA A 57 6.45 -12.78 25.81
C ALA A 57 6.37 -13.43 27.21
N PRO A 58 6.03 -12.67 28.27
CA PRO A 58 5.84 -13.22 29.60
C PRO A 58 4.75 -14.31 29.62
N PRO A 59 4.91 -15.36 30.44
CA PRO A 59 3.87 -16.37 30.57
C PRO A 59 2.62 -15.76 31.18
N PHE A 60 1.46 -16.13 30.66
CA PHE A 60 0.17 -15.78 31.22
C PHE A 60 -0.75 -16.99 31.25
N THR A 61 -1.67 -16.96 32.21
CA THR A 61 -2.80 -17.89 32.29
C THR A 61 -4.04 -17.08 32.65
N LEU A 62 -5.05 -17.15 31.80
CA LEU A 62 -6.28 -16.40 31.92
C LEU A 62 -7.48 -17.34 31.93
N VAL A 63 -8.63 -16.85 32.40
CA VAL A 63 -9.91 -17.54 32.25
C VAL A 63 -10.55 -17.09 30.95
N GLY A 64 -10.80 -18.03 30.04
CA GLY A 64 -11.44 -17.77 28.77
C GLY A 64 -12.95 -17.51 28.91
N HIS A 65 -13.57 -17.03 27.84
CA HIS A 65 -15.01 -16.72 27.81
C HIS A 65 -15.93 -17.94 28.05
N THR A 66 -15.42 -19.16 27.91
CA THR A 66 -16.13 -20.42 28.21
C THR A 66 -15.90 -20.92 29.64
N GLY A 67 -15.17 -20.17 30.47
CA GLY A 67 -14.77 -20.59 31.82
C GLY A 67 -13.56 -21.53 31.85
N ARG A 68 -13.03 -21.95 30.70
CA ARG A 68 -11.81 -22.78 30.61
C ARG A 68 -10.56 -21.92 30.77
N SER A 69 -9.52 -22.47 31.40
CA SER A 69 -8.21 -21.83 31.43
C SER A 69 -7.58 -21.78 30.03
N ALA A 70 -6.90 -20.68 29.73
CA ALA A 70 -6.09 -20.50 28.53
C ALA A 70 -4.72 -19.95 28.93
N SER A 71 -3.65 -20.67 28.57
CA SER A 71 -2.27 -20.27 28.83
C SER A 71 -1.52 -20.01 27.53
N LEU A 72 -0.49 -19.15 27.57
CA LEU A 72 0.38 -18.92 26.42
C LEU A 72 1.04 -20.22 25.93
N SER A 73 1.35 -21.14 26.84
CA SER A 73 1.93 -22.45 26.51
C SER A 73 1.04 -23.32 25.62
N ASP A 74 -0.27 -23.12 25.65
CA ASP A 74 -1.23 -23.90 24.88
C ASP A 74 -1.13 -23.60 23.37
N TYR A 75 -0.45 -22.50 23.01
CA TYR A 75 -0.30 -22.01 21.65
C TYR A 75 1.12 -22.16 21.09
N GLN A 76 1.99 -22.96 21.73
CA GLN A 76 3.35 -23.18 21.24
C GLN A 76 3.38 -23.66 19.78
N GLY A 77 4.37 -23.16 19.02
CA GLY A 77 4.54 -23.47 17.61
C GLY A 77 3.51 -22.81 16.67
N ARG A 78 2.66 -21.91 17.18
CA ARG A 78 1.64 -21.20 16.40
C ARG A 78 1.82 -19.69 16.55
N PRO A 79 1.57 -18.89 15.50
CA PRO A 79 1.53 -17.43 15.65
C PRO A 79 0.38 -17.03 16.58
N VAL A 80 0.65 -16.17 17.56
CA VAL A 80 -0.34 -15.66 18.51
C VAL A 80 -0.44 -14.16 18.37
N LEU A 81 -1.67 -13.67 18.18
CA LEU A 81 -1.97 -12.25 18.23
C LEU A 81 -2.75 -11.97 19.53
N LEU A 82 -2.19 -11.13 20.39
CA LEU A 82 -2.79 -10.76 21.67
C LEU A 82 -3.27 -9.31 21.63
N PHE A 83 -4.53 -9.08 21.98
CA PHE A 83 -5.13 -7.74 22.04
C PHE A 83 -5.74 -7.52 23.43
N PHE A 84 -5.42 -6.38 24.04
CA PHE A 84 -5.98 -5.96 25.32
C PHE A 84 -7.08 -4.93 25.07
N GLY A 85 -8.33 -5.31 25.31
CA GLY A 85 -9.51 -4.45 25.13
C GLY A 85 -10.57 -4.70 26.18
N PHE A 86 -11.65 -3.92 26.13
CA PHE A 86 -12.79 -4.03 27.04
C PHE A 86 -14.11 -3.76 26.31
N VAL A 87 -15.20 -4.35 26.80
CA VAL A 87 -16.50 -4.37 26.10
C VAL A 87 -17.19 -3.01 26.02
N ASN A 88 -16.88 -2.10 26.94
CA ASN A 88 -17.50 -0.77 27.01
C ASN A 88 -16.69 0.32 26.30
N CYS A 89 -15.79 -0.03 25.39
CA CYS A 89 -15.03 0.94 24.61
C CYS A 89 -15.82 1.30 23.34
N PRO A 90 -16.27 2.55 23.16
CA PRO A 90 -17.20 2.89 22.09
C PRO A 90 -16.58 3.08 20.70
N ASP A 91 -15.27 2.93 20.53
CA ASP A 91 -14.59 3.27 19.27
C ASP A 91 -13.45 2.29 18.90
N VAL A 92 -12.29 2.43 19.55
CA VAL A 92 -11.08 1.74 19.08
C VAL A 92 -11.12 0.22 19.24
N CYS A 93 -11.81 -0.31 20.27
CA CYS A 93 -11.90 -1.76 20.47
C CYS A 93 -12.72 -2.47 19.40
N PRO A 94 -13.98 -2.10 19.10
CA PRO A 94 -14.75 -2.77 18.03
C PRO A 94 -14.10 -2.62 16.66
N LEU A 95 -13.48 -1.46 16.39
CA LEU A 95 -12.71 -1.26 15.17
C LEU A 95 -11.51 -2.18 15.07
N THR A 96 -10.75 -2.34 16.16
CA THR A 96 -9.57 -3.21 16.19
C THR A 96 -9.97 -4.66 15.97
N LEU A 97 -10.99 -5.16 16.68
CA LEU A 97 -11.48 -6.54 16.51
C LEU A 97 -11.88 -6.86 15.07
N THR A 98 -12.55 -5.91 14.39
CA THR A 98 -12.91 -6.04 12.96
C THR A 98 -11.67 -6.18 12.06
N ARG A 99 -10.59 -5.45 12.36
CA ARG A 99 -9.33 -5.56 11.62
C ARG A 99 -8.64 -6.90 11.88
N LEU A 100 -8.70 -7.40 13.12
CA LEU A 100 -8.11 -8.69 13.47
C LEU A 100 -8.82 -9.85 12.76
N ASP A 101 -10.14 -9.81 12.70
CA ASP A 101 -10.95 -10.80 11.98
C ASP A 101 -10.52 -10.92 10.50
N ARG A 102 -10.44 -9.80 9.78
CA ARG A 102 -9.93 -9.78 8.39
C ARG A 102 -8.48 -10.25 8.25
N THR A 103 -7.65 -9.95 9.24
CA THR A 103 -6.24 -10.40 9.25
C THR A 103 -6.17 -11.92 9.35
N LEU A 104 -6.99 -12.52 10.22
CA LEU A 104 -7.07 -13.97 10.36
C LEU A 104 -7.60 -14.66 9.10
N GLU A 105 -8.56 -14.06 8.39
CA GLU A 105 -9.00 -14.56 7.08
C GLU A 105 -7.86 -14.59 6.05
N THR A 106 -7.02 -13.55 6.04
CA THR A 106 -5.90 -13.40 5.09
C THR A 106 -4.77 -14.38 5.38
N LEU A 107 -4.50 -14.68 6.66
CA LEU A 107 -3.45 -15.63 7.08
C LEU A 107 -3.84 -17.10 6.85
N GLY A 108 -5.08 -17.37 6.41
CA GLY A 108 -5.61 -18.70 6.21
C GLY A 108 -6.23 -19.27 7.49
N ARG A 109 -7.39 -19.93 7.33
CA ARG A 109 -8.02 -20.68 8.41
C ARG A 109 -7.13 -21.86 8.77
N ARG A 110 -6.77 -21.98 10.05
CA ARG A 110 -6.07 -23.15 10.59
C ARG A 110 -6.88 -24.43 10.38
#